data_AF-Q9K5U3-F1
#
_entry.id   AF-Q9K5U3-F1
#
_cell.length_a   1.000
_cell.length_b   1.000
_cell.length_c   1.000
_cell.angle_alpha   90.00
_cell.angle_beta   90.00
_cell.angle_gamma   90.00
#
_symmetry.space_group_name_H-M   'P 1'
#
loop_
_entity.id
_entity.type
_entity.pdbx_description
1 polymer ?
#
loop_
_entity_poly.entity_id
_entity_poly.type
_entity_poly.pdbx_seq_one_letter_code
_entity_poly.pdbx_strand_id
1 'polypeptide(L)'
;MNGLVFEKREFTLDHVHTVKELHLHNYPIVYILYNEKKRPTAYIGQTVQPTRRLKNHIEDKRRRSLSRLILIGHEKFNQSATYNIESNLINYFIADNHYQLQNVSQTRSREMHNYYQKPFYNEELFEIIWDRLRDEKIVSDSLENLRNKDIYKLSPYKELSPQQLDIKNEILDFCKEHIQKEGNHVIVIEGDAGTGKSVLLSSLFNTIQDLAKDDSSLLKDTDNYLLVNHSEMLKTYKSIANSLPNLKKRSLMKPTPFINEKTKTGTTADIVLVDEAHLLLTKEDSYNNFRYQNQLDEIIKRSKITVVIFDPKQVLKIKSYWNDRLLEEIIHQYHAKTVKLQTK
;
A
#
# COMPACT_ATOMS: atom_id res chain seq x y z
N MET A 1 -14.27 -27.64 -11.57
CA MET A 1 -13.49 -28.26 -10.47
C MET A 1 -14.41 -28.54 -9.30
N ASN A 2 -14.49 -29.80 -8.88
CA ASN A 2 -15.28 -30.20 -7.71
C ASN A 2 -14.67 -29.56 -6.45
N GLY A 3 -15.51 -29.06 -5.54
CA GLY A 3 -15.08 -28.60 -4.21
C GLY A 3 -15.03 -27.09 -3.97
N LEU A 4 -15.11 -26.22 -5.00
CA LEU A 4 -15.22 -24.77 -4.80
C LEU A 4 -16.64 -24.35 -4.43
N VAL A 5 -16.81 -23.94 -3.17
CA VAL A 5 -18.01 -23.28 -2.67
C VAL A 5 -17.88 -21.78 -2.92
N PHE A 6 -18.86 -21.21 -3.61
CA PHE A 6 -19.00 -19.77 -3.80
C PHE A 6 -20.45 -19.41 -3.54
N GLU A 7 -20.70 -18.66 -2.47
CA GLU A 7 -22.07 -18.33 -2.07
C GLU A 7 -22.24 -16.86 -1.77
N LYS A 8 -23.25 -16.26 -2.40
CA LYS A 8 -23.64 -14.87 -2.22
C LYS A 8 -24.88 -14.81 -1.33
N ARG A 9 -24.83 -14.00 -0.28
CA ARG A 9 -25.88 -13.88 0.73
C ARG A 9 -26.03 -12.44 1.20
N GLU A 10 -27.13 -12.15 1.88
CA GLU A 10 -27.24 -10.90 2.64
C GLU A 10 -26.32 -10.94 3.87
N PHE A 11 -25.72 -9.79 4.20
CA PHE A 11 -24.89 -9.67 5.38
C PHE A 11 -25.72 -9.17 6.56
N THR A 12 -26.48 -10.09 7.17
CA THR A 12 -27.28 -9.85 8.39
C THR A 12 -26.99 -10.90 9.45
N LEU A 13 -27.37 -10.64 10.71
CA LEU A 13 -27.14 -11.58 11.81
C LEU A 13 -27.74 -12.96 11.51
N ASP A 14 -28.97 -13.00 11.01
CA ASP A 14 -29.69 -14.26 10.73
C ASP A 14 -28.95 -15.15 9.72
N HIS A 15 -28.39 -14.54 8.67
CA HIS A 15 -27.64 -15.26 7.64
C HIS A 15 -26.23 -15.69 8.09
N VAL A 16 -25.68 -15.09 9.15
CA VAL A 16 -24.40 -15.54 9.73
C VAL A 16 -24.57 -16.84 10.53
N HIS A 17 -25.75 -17.08 11.09
CA HIS A 17 -26.05 -18.31 11.83
C HIS A 17 -26.16 -19.54 10.92
N THR A 18 -26.64 -19.37 9.69
CA THR A 18 -26.77 -20.44 8.68
C THR A 18 -25.46 -20.77 7.96
N VAL A 19 -24.38 -20.03 8.19
CA VAL A 19 -23.02 -20.39 7.73
C VAL A 19 -22.60 -21.75 8.33
N LYS A 20 -23.27 -22.20 9.41
CA LYS A 20 -23.07 -23.52 9.99
C LYS A 20 -23.53 -24.71 9.14
N GLU A 21 -24.29 -24.51 8.07
CA GLU A 21 -24.78 -25.64 7.25
C GLU A 21 -23.88 -25.92 6.05
N LEU A 22 -22.91 -25.05 5.82
CA LEU A 22 -21.85 -25.25 4.84
C LEU A 22 -20.86 -26.28 5.39
N HIS A 23 -20.51 -27.28 4.57
CA HIS A 23 -19.47 -28.29 4.84
C HIS A 23 -18.04 -27.67 4.91
N LEU A 24 -17.95 -26.40 5.31
CA LEU A 24 -16.74 -25.58 5.39
C LEU A 24 -16.17 -25.49 6.81
N HIS A 25 -16.79 -26.12 7.81
CA HIS A 25 -16.34 -26.04 9.21
C HIS A 25 -14.91 -26.49 9.45
N ASN A 26 -14.41 -27.39 8.62
CA ASN A 26 -13.11 -28.01 8.81
C ASN A 26 -11.98 -27.29 8.05
N TYR A 27 -12.32 -26.25 7.26
CA TYR A 27 -11.35 -25.54 6.43
C TYR A 27 -11.45 -24.02 6.62
N PRO A 28 -10.32 -23.29 6.59
CA PRO A 28 -10.37 -21.84 6.51
C PRO A 28 -11.11 -21.40 5.25
N ILE A 29 -11.75 -20.24 5.32
CA ILE A 29 -12.47 -19.64 4.20
C ILE A 29 -11.92 -18.26 3.87
N VAL A 30 -12.26 -17.77 2.68
CA VAL A 30 -12.13 -16.37 2.28
C VAL A 30 -13.54 -15.78 2.13
N TYR A 31 -13.71 -14.51 2.45
CA TYR A 31 -14.99 -13.84 2.32
C TYR A 31 -14.83 -12.39 1.86
N ILE A 32 -15.87 -11.88 1.19
CA ILE A 32 -15.97 -10.50 0.74
C ILE A 32 -17.26 -9.91 1.30
N LEU A 33 -17.13 -8.86 2.10
CA LEU A 33 -18.25 -8.04 2.54
C LEU A 33 -18.31 -6.81 1.65
N TYR A 34 -19.47 -6.46 1.09
CA TYR A 34 -19.56 -5.30 0.21
C TYR A 34 -20.94 -4.64 0.27
N ASN A 35 -21.07 -3.49 -0.40
CA ASN A 35 -22.36 -2.85 -0.67
C ASN A 35 -22.49 -2.42 -2.13
N GLU A 36 -23.72 -2.12 -2.52
CA GLU A 36 -24.10 -1.78 -3.91
C GLU A 36 -24.43 -0.28 -4.01
N LYS A 37 -23.76 0.55 -3.20
CA LYS A 37 -23.93 2.01 -3.23
C LYS A 37 -23.23 2.62 -4.45
N LYS A 38 -23.61 3.85 -4.81
CA LYS A 38 -22.98 4.63 -5.91
C LYS A 38 -21.45 4.73 -5.80
N ARG A 39 -20.93 4.81 -4.58
CA ARG A 39 -19.49 4.64 -4.28
C ARG A 39 -19.36 3.38 -3.44
N PRO A 40 -19.17 2.22 -4.08
CA PRO A 40 -19.29 0.96 -3.37
C PRO A 40 -18.04 0.74 -2.52
N THR A 41 -18.23 0.12 -1.36
CA THR A 41 -17.14 -0.22 -0.44
C THR A 41 -17.10 -1.72 -0.22
N ALA A 42 -15.89 -2.28 -0.06
CA ALA A 42 -15.72 -3.70 0.23
C ALA A 42 -14.70 -3.95 1.35
N TYR A 43 -14.80 -5.09 1.99
CA TYR A 43 -13.82 -5.63 2.93
C TYR A 43 -13.57 -7.09 2.57
N ILE A 44 -12.31 -7.45 2.36
CA ILE A 44 -11.90 -8.81 2.03
C ILE A 44 -11.19 -9.39 3.25
N GLY A 45 -11.49 -10.63 3.60
CA GLY A 45 -10.85 -11.28 4.74
C GLY A 45 -10.80 -12.79 4.62
N GLN A 46 -9.95 -13.42 5.42
CA GLN A 46 -9.94 -14.86 5.63
C GLN A 46 -10.18 -15.20 7.10
N THR A 47 -10.69 -16.41 7.37
CA THR A 47 -10.86 -16.89 8.75
C THR A 47 -11.01 -18.40 8.84
N VAL A 48 -10.54 -18.96 9.96
CA VAL A 48 -10.88 -20.34 10.39
C VAL A 48 -12.16 -20.40 11.22
N GLN A 49 -12.75 -19.26 11.59
CA GLN A 49 -13.96 -19.20 12.42
C GLN A 49 -14.97 -18.20 11.83
N PRO A 50 -15.66 -18.60 10.75
CA PRO A 50 -16.56 -17.74 9.98
C PRO A 50 -17.61 -17.03 10.84
N THR A 51 -18.36 -17.79 11.64
CA THR A 51 -19.47 -17.26 12.46
C THR A 51 -18.98 -16.19 13.42
N ARG A 52 -17.88 -16.44 14.16
CA ARG A 52 -17.33 -15.48 15.12
C ARG A 52 -16.82 -14.23 14.40
N ARG A 53 -16.07 -14.41 13.30
CA ARG A 53 -15.49 -13.29 12.55
C ARG A 53 -16.55 -12.39 11.93
N LEU A 54 -17.60 -12.96 11.36
CA LEU A 54 -18.70 -12.23 10.75
C LEU A 54 -19.55 -11.48 11.79
N LYS A 55 -19.81 -12.08 12.96
CA LYS A 55 -20.45 -11.37 14.09
C LYS A 55 -19.66 -10.14 14.53
N ASN A 56 -18.35 -10.28 14.71
CA ASN A 56 -17.48 -9.15 15.05
C ASN A 56 -17.53 -8.04 13.98
N HIS A 57 -17.74 -8.39 12.71
CA HIS A 57 -17.88 -7.41 11.64
C HIS A 57 -19.23 -6.68 11.67
N ILE A 58 -20.31 -7.34 12.05
CA ILE A 58 -21.64 -6.71 12.21
C ILE A 58 -21.60 -5.68 13.35
N GLU A 59 -20.88 -5.99 14.43
CA GLU A 59 -20.73 -5.10 15.59
C GLU A 59 -19.79 -3.90 15.33
N ASP A 60 -18.87 -4.02 14.36
CA ASP A 60 -17.94 -2.95 14.01
C ASP A 60 -18.65 -1.79 13.30
N LYS A 61 -18.69 -0.63 13.96
CA LYS A 61 -19.32 0.61 13.44
C LYS A 61 -18.83 1.00 12.05
N ARG A 62 -17.56 0.71 11.70
CA ARG A 62 -16.96 1.05 10.40
C ARG A 62 -17.55 0.24 9.25
N ARG A 63 -18.14 -0.93 9.54
CA ARG A 63 -18.64 -1.89 8.54
C ARG A 63 -20.16 -1.94 8.41
N ARG A 64 -20.88 -1.07 9.15
CA ARG A 64 -22.36 -0.98 9.10
C ARG A 64 -22.92 -0.72 7.71
N SER A 65 -22.13 -0.16 6.82
CA SER A 65 -22.55 0.12 5.43
C SER A 65 -22.51 -1.10 4.52
N LEU A 66 -21.88 -2.20 4.92
CA LEU A 66 -21.77 -3.43 4.15
C LEU A 66 -23.05 -4.25 4.35
N SER A 67 -23.65 -4.72 3.26
CA SER A 67 -24.97 -5.37 3.29
C SER A 67 -24.99 -6.70 2.55
N ARG A 68 -23.92 -7.05 1.85
CA ARG A 68 -23.76 -8.28 1.09
C ARG A 68 -22.51 -9.03 1.53
N LEU A 69 -22.58 -10.36 1.45
CA LEU A 69 -21.51 -11.28 1.81
C LEU A 69 -21.32 -12.29 0.67
N ILE A 70 -20.06 -12.50 0.28
CA ILE A 70 -19.65 -13.63 -0.55
C ILE A 70 -18.76 -14.53 0.30
N LEU A 71 -19.11 -15.81 0.40
CA LEU A 71 -18.30 -16.85 1.03
C LEU A 71 -17.61 -17.68 -0.05
N ILE A 72 -16.30 -17.86 0.11
CA ILE A 72 -15.45 -18.62 -0.80
C ILE A 72 -14.77 -19.70 0.03
N GLY A 73 -15.05 -20.95 -0.28
CA GLY A 73 -14.51 -22.11 0.42
C GLY A 73 -14.04 -23.20 -0.53
N HIS A 74 -13.06 -23.98 -0.11
CA HIS A 74 -12.58 -25.13 -0.86
C HIS A 74 -12.06 -26.18 0.11
N GLU A 75 -12.32 -27.46 -0.16
CA GLU A 75 -11.85 -28.59 0.66
C GLU A 75 -10.32 -28.74 0.77
N LYS A 76 -9.56 -27.96 -0.01
CA LYS A 76 -8.08 -27.96 0.00
C LYS A 76 -7.52 -26.75 0.74
N PHE A 77 -8.37 -25.80 1.12
CA PHE A 77 -7.92 -24.59 1.78
C PHE A 77 -7.18 -24.90 3.08
N ASN A 78 -5.99 -24.32 3.18
CA ASN A 78 -5.21 -24.18 4.40
C ASN A 78 -4.98 -22.68 4.64
N GLN A 79 -4.47 -22.31 5.82
CA GLN A 79 -4.34 -20.90 6.19
C GLN A 79 -3.41 -20.12 5.24
N SER A 80 -2.35 -20.75 4.75
CA SER A 80 -1.45 -20.14 3.76
C SER A 80 -2.20 -19.89 2.45
N ALA A 81 -2.97 -20.87 1.96
CA ALA A 81 -3.77 -20.71 0.75
C ALA A 81 -4.81 -19.59 0.86
N THR A 82 -5.58 -19.54 1.96
CA THR A 82 -6.60 -18.49 2.12
C THR A 82 -5.99 -17.11 2.32
N TYR A 83 -4.82 -17.00 2.96
CA TYR A 83 -4.09 -15.73 3.07
C TYR A 83 -3.54 -15.25 1.72
N ASN A 84 -3.04 -16.16 0.89
CA ASN A 84 -2.61 -15.83 -0.46
C ASN A 84 -3.81 -15.35 -1.32
N ILE A 85 -4.93 -16.06 -1.27
CA ILE A 85 -6.15 -15.67 -2.01
C ILE A 85 -6.68 -14.33 -1.50
N GLU A 86 -6.74 -14.10 -0.19
CA GLU A 86 -7.10 -12.80 0.39
C GLU A 86 -6.21 -11.68 -0.17
N SER A 87 -4.89 -11.87 -0.14
CA SER A 87 -3.91 -10.89 -0.60
C SER A 87 -4.05 -10.62 -2.10
N ASN A 88 -4.23 -11.66 -2.91
CA ASN A 88 -4.48 -11.53 -4.34
C ASN A 88 -5.79 -10.76 -4.59
N LEU A 89 -6.90 -11.14 -3.95
CA LEU A 89 -8.18 -10.44 -4.09
C LEU A 89 -8.03 -8.95 -3.78
N ILE A 90 -7.33 -8.57 -2.69
CA ILE A 90 -7.08 -7.17 -2.35
C ILE A 90 -6.30 -6.46 -3.48
N ASN A 91 -5.22 -7.06 -3.97
CA ASN A 91 -4.41 -6.50 -5.06
C ASN A 91 -5.22 -6.28 -6.34
N TYR A 92 -6.06 -7.24 -6.72
CA TYR A 92 -6.88 -7.14 -7.92
C TYR A 92 -8.07 -6.20 -7.75
N PHE A 93 -8.70 -6.11 -6.58
CA PHE A 93 -9.74 -5.11 -6.30
C PHE A 93 -9.19 -3.68 -6.38
N ILE A 94 -7.97 -3.45 -5.88
CA ILE A 94 -7.30 -2.15 -6.03
C ILE A 94 -7.05 -1.84 -7.51
N ALA A 95 -6.60 -2.83 -8.28
CA ALA A 95 -6.32 -2.68 -9.71
C ALA A 95 -7.58 -2.44 -10.57
N ASP A 96 -8.70 -3.11 -10.24
CA ASP A 96 -10.01 -2.91 -10.87
C ASP A 96 -10.60 -1.54 -10.51
N ASN A 97 -10.23 -1.00 -9.34
CA ASN A 97 -10.59 0.34 -8.86
C ASN A 97 -12.11 0.62 -8.82
N HIS A 98 -12.92 -0.44 -8.71
CA HIS A 98 -14.37 -0.35 -8.60
C HIS A 98 -14.80 -0.05 -7.15
N TYR A 99 -14.16 -0.69 -6.16
CA TYR A 99 -14.47 -0.55 -4.75
C TYR A 99 -13.45 0.30 -4.00
N GLN A 100 -13.96 1.07 -3.03
CA GLN A 100 -13.13 1.55 -1.92
C GLN A 100 -13.03 0.46 -0.84
N LEU A 101 -11.85 -0.11 -0.66
CA LEU A 101 -11.61 -1.13 0.35
C LEU A 101 -11.57 -0.53 1.76
N GLN A 102 -12.00 -1.34 2.73
CA GLN A 102 -11.88 -1.06 4.17
C GLN A 102 -10.70 -1.83 4.79
N ASN A 103 -9.93 -2.54 3.98
CA ASN A 103 -8.70 -3.23 4.38
C ASN A 103 -7.64 -2.21 4.80
N VAL A 104 -6.94 -2.51 5.89
CA VAL A 104 -5.78 -1.73 6.38
C VAL A 104 -4.56 -2.63 6.38
N SER A 105 -3.38 -2.02 6.25
CA SER A 105 -2.09 -2.70 6.26
C SER A 105 -1.95 -3.52 7.54
N GLN A 106 -1.56 -4.77 7.39
CA GLN A 106 -1.21 -5.61 8.52
C GLN A 106 0.25 -5.30 8.88
N THR A 107 0.47 -4.78 10.09
CA THR A 107 1.81 -4.42 10.59
C THR A 107 2.58 -5.63 11.14
N ARG A 108 1.90 -6.74 11.43
CA ARG A 108 2.58 -8.02 11.73
C ARG A 108 3.06 -8.62 10.42
N SER A 109 4.37 -8.87 10.32
CA SER A 109 4.99 -9.61 9.23
C SER A 109 4.25 -10.93 9.02
N ARG A 110 3.81 -11.16 7.79
CA ARG A 110 3.22 -12.43 7.36
C ARG A 110 3.99 -12.85 6.13
N GLU A 111 5.16 -13.41 6.36
CA GLU A 111 6.02 -13.96 5.33
C GLU A 111 5.27 -15.11 4.63
N MET A 112 5.06 -14.99 3.31
CA MET A 112 4.49 -16.06 2.50
C MET A 112 5.57 -16.73 1.67
N HIS A 113 6.46 -17.46 2.33
CA HIS A 113 7.34 -18.35 1.57
C HIS A 113 6.54 -19.45 0.85
N ASN A 114 7.17 -20.01 -0.18
CA ASN A 114 6.63 -21.08 -1.03
C ASN A 114 5.88 -22.13 -0.18
N TYR A 115 4.56 -22.20 -0.32
CA TYR A 115 3.71 -23.09 0.46
C TYR A 115 3.11 -24.18 -0.43
N TYR A 116 2.68 -25.27 0.20
CA TYR A 116 2.21 -26.46 -0.50
C TYR A 116 1.15 -26.11 -1.56
N GLN A 117 1.39 -26.54 -2.80
CA GLN A 117 0.52 -26.32 -3.97
C GLN A 117 0.21 -24.85 -4.31
N LYS A 118 1.10 -23.89 -3.99
CA LYS A 118 0.96 -22.48 -4.38
C LYS A 118 0.56 -22.26 -5.86
N PRO A 119 1.11 -22.98 -6.87
CA PRO A 119 0.67 -22.85 -8.26
C PRO A 119 -0.82 -23.15 -8.48
N PHE A 120 -1.32 -24.26 -7.91
CA PHE A 120 -2.75 -24.61 -7.98
C PHE A 120 -3.63 -23.48 -7.42
N TYR A 121 -3.27 -22.88 -6.28
CA TYR A 121 -4.07 -21.79 -5.71
C TYR A 121 -3.99 -20.50 -6.54
N ASN A 122 -2.81 -20.12 -7.01
CA ASN A 122 -2.57 -18.85 -7.71
C ASN A 122 -3.03 -18.85 -9.18
N GLU A 123 -2.83 -19.97 -9.88
CA GLU A 123 -2.99 -20.06 -11.33
C GLU A 123 -4.29 -20.73 -11.71
N GLU A 124 -4.71 -21.77 -10.99
CA GLU A 124 -5.95 -22.48 -11.32
C GLU A 124 -7.14 -21.97 -10.51
N LEU A 125 -7.06 -22.05 -9.18
CA LEU A 125 -8.22 -21.78 -8.33
C LEU A 125 -8.57 -20.29 -8.26
N PHE A 126 -7.57 -19.41 -8.20
CA PHE A 126 -7.79 -17.97 -8.15
C PHE A 126 -8.44 -17.45 -9.44
N GLU A 127 -8.09 -17.99 -10.60
CA GLU A 127 -8.72 -17.64 -11.88
C GLU A 127 -10.22 -17.96 -11.86
N ILE A 128 -10.59 -19.16 -11.41
CA ILE A 128 -12.00 -19.56 -11.27
C ILE A 128 -12.75 -18.64 -10.28
N ILE A 129 -12.12 -18.28 -9.15
CA ILE A 129 -12.72 -17.36 -8.17
C ILE A 129 -12.96 -15.99 -8.81
N TRP A 130 -11.97 -15.48 -9.54
CA TRP A 130 -12.08 -14.18 -10.20
C TRP A 130 -13.16 -14.17 -11.29
N ASP A 131 -13.26 -15.24 -12.07
CA ASP A 131 -14.28 -15.38 -13.11
C ASP A 131 -15.68 -15.42 -12.52
N ARG A 132 -15.90 -16.15 -11.41
CA ARG A 132 -17.17 -16.09 -10.69
C ARG A 132 -17.50 -14.68 -10.19
N LEU A 133 -16.50 -13.92 -9.72
CA LEU A 133 -16.71 -12.53 -9.31
C LEU A 133 -17.09 -11.63 -10.50
N ARG A 134 -16.55 -11.90 -11.71
CA ARG A 134 -16.93 -11.20 -12.94
C ARG A 134 -18.36 -11.55 -13.38
N ASP A 135 -18.71 -12.84 -13.37
CA ASP A 135 -20.05 -13.31 -13.72
C ASP A 135 -21.12 -12.70 -12.81
N GLU A 136 -20.81 -12.59 -11.51
CA GLU A 136 -21.65 -11.94 -10.49
C GLU A 136 -21.62 -10.40 -10.53
N LYS A 137 -20.88 -9.82 -11.50
CA LYS A 137 -20.69 -8.37 -11.70
C LYS A 137 -20.15 -7.65 -10.46
N ILE A 138 -19.36 -8.35 -9.66
CA ILE A 138 -18.64 -7.77 -8.53
C ILE A 138 -17.42 -7.00 -9.04
N VAL A 139 -16.69 -7.59 -9.98
CA VAL A 139 -15.51 -6.97 -10.62
C VAL A 139 -15.70 -6.98 -12.13
N SER A 140 -14.95 -6.14 -12.84
CA SER A 140 -15.21 -5.89 -14.26
C SER A 140 -14.15 -6.43 -15.21
N ASP A 141 -12.87 -6.35 -14.83
CA ASP A 141 -11.76 -6.58 -15.75
C ASP A 141 -11.09 -7.96 -15.59
N SER A 142 -10.38 -8.43 -16.61
CA SER A 142 -9.70 -9.73 -16.58
C SER A 142 -8.42 -9.70 -15.73
N LEU A 143 -8.03 -10.85 -15.19
CA LEU A 143 -6.76 -10.97 -14.45
C LEU A 143 -5.55 -10.54 -15.30
N GLU A 144 -5.54 -10.88 -16.58
CA GLU A 144 -4.47 -10.52 -17.51
C GLU A 144 -4.38 -9.01 -17.71
N ASN A 145 -5.50 -8.35 -18.00
CA ASN A 145 -5.55 -6.90 -18.17
C ASN A 145 -5.12 -6.18 -16.88
N LEU A 146 -5.61 -6.64 -15.72
CA LEU A 146 -5.27 -6.05 -14.44
C LEU A 146 -3.79 -6.21 -14.09
N ARG A 147 -3.18 -7.38 -14.34
CA ARG A 147 -1.74 -7.61 -14.12
C ARG A 147 -0.86 -6.62 -14.88
N ASN A 148 -1.31 -6.20 -16.05
CA ASN A 148 -0.58 -5.26 -16.91
C ASN A 148 -0.72 -3.79 -16.46
N LYS A 149 -1.73 -3.44 -15.65
CA LYS A 149 -1.94 -2.08 -15.14
C LYS A 149 -0.88 -1.70 -14.10
N ASP A 150 -0.45 -0.45 -14.16
CA ASP A 150 0.52 0.09 -13.18
C ASP A 150 -0.04 0.13 -11.76
N ILE A 151 -1.37 0.28 -11.61
CA ILE A 151 -2.07 0.21 -10.31
C ILE A 151 -1.81 -1.14 -9.63
N TYR A 152 -1.86 -2.24 -10.39
CA TYR A 152 -1.56 -3.58 -9.87
C TYR A 152 -0.08 -3.73 -9.55
N LYS A 153 0.80 -3.28 -10.46
CA LYS A 153 2.25 -3.38 -10.28
C LYS A 153 2.74 -2.63 -9.03
N LEU A 154 2.12 -1.49 -8.72
CA LEU A 154 2.43 -0.61 -7.59
C LEU A 154 1.50 -0.78 -6.37
N SER A 155 0.68 -1.83 -6.33
CA SER A 155 -0.24 -2.03 -5.20
C SER A 155 0.52 -2.12 -3.86
N PRO A 156 0.08 -1.40 -2.80
CA PRO A 156 0.68 -1.48 -1.46
C PRO A 156 0.62 -2.87 -0.82
N TYR A 157 -0.27 -3.75 -1.31
CA TYR A 157 -0.51 -5.10 -0.83
C TYR A 157 0.24 -6.16 -1.63
N LYS A 158 1.09 -5.76 -2.58
CA LYS A 158 1.94 -6.69 -3.30
C LYS A 158 2.98 -7.28 -2.33
N GLU A 159 3.25 -8.57 -2.49
CA GLU A 159 4.22 -9.28 -1.65
C GLU A 159 5.61 -8.62 -1.80
N LEU A 160 6.15 -8.16 -0.68
CA LEU A 160 7.51 -7.63 -0.61
C LEU A 160 8.50 -8.77 -0.46
N SER A 161 9.69 -8.63 -1.06
CA SER A 161 10.80 -9.55 -0.76
C SER A 161 11.19 -9.44 0.73
N PRO A 162 11.83 -10.46 1.33
CA PRO A 162 12.27 -10.40 2.72
C PRO A 162 13.11 -9.15 3.01
N GLN A 163 14.03 -8.81 2.11
CA GLN A 163 14.84 -7.61 2.25
C GLN A 163 14.03 -6.31 2.17
N GLN A 164 13.03 -6.22 1.28
CA GLN A 164 12.14 -5.06 1.24
C GLN A 164 11.32 -4.95 2.53
N LEU A 165 10.89 -6.08 3.11
CA LEU A 165 10.17 -6.10 4.37
C LEU A 165 11.04 -5.65 5.54
N ASP A 166 12.29 -6.11 5.60
CA ASP A 166 13.27 -5.69 6.61
C ASP A 166 13.50 -4.18 6.53
N ILE A 167 13.76 -3.66 5.33
CA ILE A 167 13.95 -2.21 5.10
C ILE A 167 12.70 -1.43 5.46
N LYS A 168 11.51 -1.93 5.10
CA LYS A 168 10.23 -1.30 5.49
C LYS A 168 10.11 -1.18 7.00
N ASN A 169 10.41 -2.25 7.74
CA ASN A 169 10.34 -2.26 9.20
C ASN A 169 11.38 -1.30 9.81
N GLU A 170 12.60 -1.29 9.28
CA GLU A 170 13.66 -0.38 9.71
C GLU A 170 13.26 1.09 9.52
N ILE A 171 12.63 1.45 8.41
CA ILE A 171 12.12 2.82 8.18
C ILE A 171 10.97 3.14 9.13
N LEU A 172 10.04 2.20 9.36
CA LEU A 172 8.94 2.41 10.30
C LEU A 172 9.44 2.64 11.72
N ASP A 173 10.46 1.91 12.15
CA ASP A 173 11.06 2.07 13.47
C ASP A 173 11.84 3.38 13.57
N PHE A 174 12.59 3.75 12.52
CA PHE A 174 13.21 5.08 12.42
C PHE A 174 12.17 6.21 12.57
N CYS A 175 11.03 6.11 11.87
CA CYS A 175 9.96 7.10 11.97
C CYS A 175 9.39 7.18 13.39
N LYS A 176 9.09 6.04 14.02
CA LYS A 176 8.55 6.01 15.40
C LYS A 176 9.53 6.60 16.43
N GLU A 177 10.82 6.35 16.24
CA GLU A 177 11.86 6.84 17.15
C GLU A 177 12.06 8.37 17.02
N HIS A 178 11.97 8.90 15.80
CA HIS A 178 12.32 10.28 15.49
C HIS A 178 11.13 11.24 15.45
N ILE A 179 9.89 10.75 15.42
CA ILE A 179 8.70 11.62 15.26
C ILE A 179 8.52 12.65 16.40
N GLN A 180 9.01 12.33 17.59
CA GLN A 180 8.96 13.21 18.78
C GLN A 180 10.28 13.96 19.05
N LYS A 181 11.32 13.71 18.24
CA LYS A 181 12.62 14.37 18.39
C LYS A 181 12.61 15.73 17.67
N GLU A 182 13.42 16.66 18.17
CA GLU A 182 13.61 17.96 17.51
C GLU A 182 14.58 17.85 16.32
N GLY A 183 14.39 18.74 15.35
CA GLY A 183 15.22 18.82 14.16
C GLY A 183 14.65 18.06 12.97
N ASN A 184 15.48 17.93 11.92
CA ASN A 184 15.14 17.22 10.69
C ASN A 184 15.93 15.92 10.64
N HIS A 185 15.24 14.82 10.39
CA HIS A 185 15.80 13.47 10.37
C HIS A 185 15.64 12.86 8.99
N VAL A 186 16.72 12.32 8.44
CA VAL A 186 16.74 11.80 7.08
C VAL A 186 17.14 10.34 7.08
N ILE A 187 16.41 9.52 6.32
CA ILE A 187 16.78 8.14 6.01
C ILE A 187 16.78 7.94 4.50
N VAL A 188 17.85 7.36 3.98
CA VAL A 188 18.07 7.17 2.55
C VAL A 188 18.10 5.70 2.22
N ILE A 189 17.34 5.32 1.19
CA ILE A 189 17.26 3.97 0.68
C ILE A 189 17.88 3.97 -0.71
N GLU A 190 19.00 3.29 -0.83
CA GLU A 190 19.71 3.08 -2.09
C GLU A 190 19.28 1.75 -2.69
N GLY A 191 18.84 1.74 -3.95
CA GLY A 191 18.56 0.49 -4.64
C GLY A 191 18.73 0.60 -6.14
N ASP A 192 19.18 -0.48 -6.75
CA ASP A 192 19.34 -0.57 -8.20
C ASP A 192 17.99 -0.53 -8.93
N ALA A 193 18.03 -0.21 -10.23
CA ALA A 193 16.84 -0.30 -11.09
C ALA A 193 16.27 -1.73 -11.06
N GLY A 194 14.93 -1.84 -10.99
CA GLY A 194 14.25 -3.14 -10.96
C GLY A 194 14.14 -3.80 -9.58
N THR A 195 14.70 -3.22 -8.51
CA THR A 195 14.60 -3.75 -7.13
C THR A 195 13.22 -3.54 -6.47
N GLY A 196 12.25 -2.96 -7.17
CA GLY A 196 10.88 -2.76 -6.67
C GLY A 196 10.71 -1.60 -5.68
N LYS A 197 11.58 -0.59 -5.73
CA LYS A 197 11.56 0.61 -4.85
C LYS A 197 10.19 1.28 -4.74
N SER A 198 9.49 1.47 -5.86
CA SER A 198 8.17 2.09 -5.87
C SER A 198 7.08 1.24 -5.20
N VAL A 199 7.20 -0.10 -5.23
CA VAL A 199 6.31 -1.03 -4.50
C VAL A 199 6.56 -0.94 -3.01
N LEU A 200 7.84 -0.93 -2.60
CA LEU A 200 8.25 -0.68 -1.22
C LEU A 200 7.70 0.65 -0.70
N LEU A 201 7.82 1.74 -1.47
CA LEU A 201 7.25 3.05 -1.12
C LEU A 201 5.74 3.01 -0.98
N SER A 202 5.05 2.39 -1.93
CA SER A 202 3.59 2.27 -1.91
C SER A 202 3.12 1.55 -0.64
N SER A 203 3.78 0.44 -0.30
CA SER A 203 3.49 -0.35 0.90
C SER A 203 3.83 0.40 2.20
N LEU A 204 5.01 1.05 2.25
CA LEU A 204 5.46 1.86 3.38
C LEU A 204 4.50 3.02 3.64
N PHE A 205 4.19 3.80 2.60
CA PHE A 205 3.33 4.98 2.71
C PHE A 205 1.92 4.59 3.15
N ASN A 206 1.34 3.53 2.59
CA ASN A 206 0.04 3.03 3.04
C ASN A 206 0.07 2.62 4.52
N THR A 207 1.15 1.97 4.97
CA THR A 207 1.32 1.57 6.37
C THR A 207 1.42 2.79 7.29
N ILE A 208 2.18 3.82 6.90
CA ILE A 208 2.27 5.09 7.65
C ILE A 208 0.89 5.76 7.75
N GLN A 209 0.13 5.80 6.65
CA GLN A 209 -1.23 6.36 6.64
C GLN A 209 -2.19 5.60 7.55
N ASP A 210 -2.09 4.26 7.57
CA ASP A 210 -2.88 3.42 8.47
C ASP A 210 -2.51 3.66 9.94
N LEU A 211 -1.21 3.74 10.24
CA LEU A 211 -0.69 4.07 11.57
C LEU A 211 -1.08 5.49 12.02
N ALA A 212 -1.22 6.44 11.10
CA ALA A 212 -1.71 7.79 11.41
C ALA A 212 -3.22 7.87 11.71
N LYS A 213 -3.94 6.76 11.50
CA LYS A 213 -5.36 6.61 11.81
C LYS A 213 -5.62 5.64 12.96
N ASP A 214 -4.57 5.05 13.51
CA ASP A 214 -4.63 4.15 14.66
C ASP A 214 -4.41 4.95 15.95
N ASP A 215 -5.41 4.93 16.84
CA ASP A 215 -5.36 5.64 18.12
C ASP A 215 -4.25 5.15 19.07
N SER A 216 -3.75 3.93 18.86
CA SER A 216 -2.70 3.31 19.68
C SER A 216 -1.28 3.52 19.14
N SER A 217 -1.16 4.12 17.96
CA SER A 217 0.12 4.28 17.25
C SER A 217 0.87 5.54 17.70
N LEU A 218 2.20 5.45 17.75
CA LEU A 218 3.08 6.61 17.96
C LEU A 218 3.02 7.62 16.80
N LEU A 219 2.55 7.19 15.62
CA LEU A 219 2.39 8.03 14.44
C LEU A 219 0.97 8.61 14.31
N LYS A 220 0.13 8.48 15.35
CA LYS A 220 -1.25 8.98 15.34
C LYS A 220 -1.29 10.45 14.89
N ASP A 221 -2.24 10.75 14.01
CA ASP A 221 -2.55 12.10 13.51
C ASP A 221 -1.39 12.86 12.83
N THR A 222 -0.34 12.14 12.43
CA THR A 222 0.76 12.71 11.64
C THR A 222 0.31 13.17 10.24
N ASP A 223 0.86 14.30 9.78
CA ASP A 223 0.65 14.86 8.44
C ASP A 223 1.75 14.40 7.49
N ASN A 224 1.44 13.40 6.66
CA ASN A 224 2.43 12.69 5.85
C ASN A 224 2.21 12.87 4.35
N TYR A 225 3.28 12.86 3.56
CA TYR A 225 3.25 13.05 2.11
C TYR A 225 4.16 12.06 1.37
N LEU A 226 3.74 11.67 0.16
CA LEU A 226 4.58 11.02 -0.83
C LEU A 226 4.75 11.96 -2.03
N LEU A 227 6.00 12.33 -2.29
CA LEU A 227 6.40 13.22 -3.36
C LEU A 227 6.90 12.40 -4.55
N VAL A 228 6.28 12.61 -5.71
CA VAL A 228 6.59 11.87 -6.94
C VAL A 228 6.76 12.86 -8.07
N ASN A 229 7.94 12.87 -8.71
CA ASN A 229 8.21 13.83 -9.78
C ASN A 229 7.50 13.45 -11.10
N HIS A 230 7.47 12.17 -11.43
CA HIS A 230 6.87 11.66 -12.67
C HIS A 230 5.34 11.76 -12.66
N SER A 231 4.77 12.51 -13.61
CA SER A 231 3.33 12.80 -13.65
C SER A 231 2.46 11.55 -13.79
N GLU A 232 2.90 10.55 -14.56
CA GLU A 232 2.10 9.32 -14.73
C GLU A 232 2.12 8.45 -13.48
N MET A 233 3.28 8.31 -12.82
CA MET A 233 3.37 7.58 -11.56
C MET A 233 2.51 8.24 -10.49
N LEU A 234 2.53 9.58 -10.41
CA LEU A 234 1.67 10.32 -9.49
C LEU A 234 0.17 10.08 -9.77
N LYS A 235 -0.24 9.98 -11.04
CA LYS A 235 -1.62 9.59 -11.40
C LYS A 235 -1.94 8.18 -10.92
N THR A 236 -1.01 7.23 -11.08
CA THR A 236 -1.17 5.85 -10.60
C THR A 236 -1.33 5.80 -9.08
N TYR A 237 -0.47 6.47 -8.31
CA TYR A 237 -0.62 6.57 -6.86
C TYR A 237 -1.96 7.19 -6.45
N LYS A 238 -2.40 8.24 -7.13
CA LYS A 238 -3.72 8.85 -6.89
C LYS A 238 -4.87 7.93 -7.25
N SER A 239 -4.69 7.05 -8.23
CA SER A 239 -5.65 6.03 -8.60
C SER A 239 -5.77 4.95 -7.53
N ILE A 240 -4.63 4.47 -7.00
CA ILE A 240 -4.56 3.54 -5.85
C ILE A 240 -5.28 4.15 -4.63
N ALA A 241 -5.08 5.45 -4.37
CA ALA A 241 -5.72 6.15 -3.25
C ALA A 241 -7.26 6.17 -3.31
N ASN A 242 -7.89 5.93 -4.48
CA ASN A 242 -9.35 5.76 -4.54
C ASN A 242 -9.82 4.49 -3.83
N SER A 243 -9.01 3.44 -3.89
CA SER A 243 -9.37 2.11 -3.40
C SER A 243 -8.99 1.88 -1.94
N LEU A 244 -8.27 2.81 -1.30
CA LEU A 244 -7.73 2.63 0.05
C LEU A 244 -8.39 3.60 1.04
N PRO A 245 -8.62 3.18 2.30
CA PRO A 245 -9.44 3.96 3.22
C PRO A 245 -8.70 5.19 3.77
N ASN A 246 -7.40 5.05 4.05
CA ASN A 246 -6.61 6.05 4.79
C ASN A 246 -5.65 6.85 3.89
N LEU A 247 -5.51 6.45 2.62
CA LEU A 247 -4.65 7.12 1.64
C LEU A 247 -5.44 8.24 0.94
N LYS A 248 -5.00 9.50 1.10
CA LYS A 248 -5.70 10.66 0.52
C LYS A 248 -4.94 11.20 -0.68
N LYS A 249 -5.64 11.55 -1.76
CA LYS A 249 -5.01 12.17 -2.95
C LYS A 249 -4.22 13.46 -2.64
N ARG A 250 -4.60 14.19 -1.59
CA ARG A 250 -3.92 15.42 -1.16
C ARG A 250 -2.53 15.16 -0.57
N SER A 251 -2.27 13.98 -0.03
CA SER A 251 -0.95 13.60 0.47
C SER A 251 -0.04 13.03 -0.64
N LEU A 252 -0.49 13.05 -1.89
CA LEU A 252 0.25 12.62 -3.07
C LEU A 252 0.50 13.82 -3.98
N MET A 253 1.73 14.33 -4.00
CA MET A 253 2.06 15.60 -4.64
C MET A 253 3.36 15.54 -5.44
N LYS A 254 3.61 16.58 -6.23
CA LYS A 254 4.94 16.84 -6.79
C LYS A 254 5.79 17.62 -5.76
N PRO A 255 7.13 17.57 -5.86
CA PRO A 255 8.04 18.31 -5.00
C PRO A 255 7.76 19.83 -4.92
N THR A 256 7.73 20.55 -6.04
CA THR A 256 7.58 22.02 -6.01
C THR A 256 6.26 22.49 -5.40
N PRO A 257 5.08 21.92 -5.76
CA PRO A 257 3.82 22.28 -5.10
C PRO A 257 3.86 22.07 -3.58
N PHE A 258 4.47 20.98 -3.09
CA PHE A 258 4.63 20.74 -1.67
C PHE A 258 5.49 21.82 -1.00
N ILE A 259 6.67 22.13 -1.56
CA ILE A 259 7.57 23.16 -1.04
C ILE A 259 6.85 24.51 -0.97
N ASN A 260 6.17 24.89 -2.05
CA ASN A 260 5.47 26.18 -2.14
C ASN A 260 4.30 26.26 -1.16
N GLU A 261 3.52 25.19 -1.01
CA GLU A 261 2.40 25.11 -0.06
C GLU A 261 2.91 25.29 1.38
N LYS A 262 3.86 24.44 1.81
CA LYS A 262 4.39 24.45 3.18
C LYS A 262 5.12 25.76 3.53
N THR A 263 5.80 26.37 2.55
CA THR A 263 6.36 27.72 2.71
C THR A 263 5.26 28.76 2.97
N LYS A 264 4.21 28.75 2.14
CA LYS A 264 3.13 29.74 2.22
C LYS A 264 2.35 29.62 3.52
N THR A 265 2.15 28.41 4.03
CA THR A 265 1.42 28.16 5.27
C THR A 265 2.29 28.31 6.51
N GLY A 266 3.62 28.30 6.37
CA GLY A 266 4.55 28.27 7.49
C GLY A 266 4.45 26.98 8.31
N THR A 267 3.98 25.89 7.72
CA THR A 267 3.79 24.59 8.39
C THR A 267 4.82 23.57 7.95
N THR A 268 5.13 22.63 8.84
CA THR A 268 5.99 21.48 8.55
C THR A 268 5.14 20.22 8.40
N ALA A 269 5.59 19.30 7.54
CA ALA A 269 5.06 17.94 7.48
C ALA A 269 5.77 17.06 8.52
N ASP A 270 5.10 16.01 8.97
CA ASP A 270 5.67 15.06 9.91
C ASP A 270 6.57 14.05 9.20
N ILE A 271 6.06 13.39 8.16
CA ILE A 271 6.83 12.39 7.40
C ILE A 271 6.65 12.63 5.90
N VAL A 272 7.77 12.79 5.18
CA VAL A 272 7.78 12.96 3.73
C VAL A 272 8.60 11.88 3.07
N LEU A 273 7.97 11.11 2.19
CA LEU A 273 8.61 10.11 1.34
C LEU A 273 8.88 10.76 -0.02
N VAL A 274 10.08 10.59 -0.54
CA VAL A 274 10.49 11.11 -1.86
C VAL A 274 10.82 9.93 -2.77
N ASP A 275 10.02 9.76 -3.81
CA ASP A 275 10.29 8.79 -4.88
C ASP A 275 11.22 9.38 -5.93
N GLU A 276 12.11 8.56 -6.46
CA GLU A 276 13.13 8.90 -7.47
C GLU A 276 13.80 10.26 -7.20
N ALA A 277 14.42 10.39 -6.02
CA ALA A 277 15.02 11.65 -5.56
C ALA A 277 16.11 12.18 -6.51
N HIS A 278 16.70 11.30 -7.32
CA HIS A 278 17.65 11.66 -8.37
C HIS A 278 17.05 12.56 -9.48
N LEU A 279 15.71 12.69 -9.55
CA LEU A 279 15.00 13.56 -10.48
C LEU A 279 14.66 14.94 -9.88
N LEU A 280 15.00 15.19 -8.61
CA LEU A 280 14.74 16.48 -7.97
C LEU A 280 15.57 17.60 -8.62
N LEU A 281 15.14 18.85 -8.48
CA LEU A 281 15.89 19.99 -9.00
C LEU A 281 17.02 20.39 -8.05
N THR A 282 18.22 20.61 -8.59
CA THR A 282 19.42 21.09 -7.87
C THR A 282 19.75 22.56 -8.17
N LYS A 283 18.80 23.29 -8.75
CA LYS A 283 18.90 24.72 -9.02
C LYS A 283 17.51 25.32 -9.17
N GLU A 284 17.45 26.65 -9.14
CA GLU A 284 16.23 27.40 -9.43
C GLU A 284 15.66 27.03 -10.81
N ASP A 285 14.33 26.95 -10.86
CA ASP A 285 13.55 26.69 -12.05
C ASP A 285 12.25 27.48 -12.00
N SER A 286 12.30 28.69 -12.55
CA SER A 286 11.17 29.61 -12.63
C SER A 286 10.00 29.04 -13.42
N TYR A 287 10.24 28.17 -14.41
CA TYR A 287 9.17 27.54 -15.19
C TYR A 287 8.31 26.63 -14.31
N ASN A 288 8.95 25.88 -13.41
CA ASN A 288 8.28 25.06 -12.43
C ASN A 288 7.88 25.81 -11.15
N ASN A 289 8.02 27.14 -11.09
CA ASN A 289 7.81 27.98 -9.90
C ASN A 289 8.66 27.54 -8.70
N PHE A 290 9.86 27.03 -8.95
CA PHE A 290 10.82 26.66 -7.91
C PHE A 290 11.90 27.74 -7.82
N ARG A 291 11.96 28.51 -6.74
CA ARG A 291 12.86 29.67 -6.57
C ARG A 291 13.99 29.43 -5.55
N TYR A 292 14.36 28.18 -5.33
CA TYR A 292 15.39 27.80 -4.36
C TYR A 292 16.55 27.06 -5.04
N GLN A 293 17.61 26.79 -4.27
CA GLN A 293 18.82 26.18 -4.79
C GLN A 293 18.72 24.66 -4.91
N ASN A 294 18.00 23.96 -4.01
CA ASN A 294 17.91 22.50 -4.06
C ASN A 294 16.57 22.00 -3.50
N GLN A 295 15.84 21.19 -4.25
CA GLN A 295 14.53 20.70 -3.82
C GLN A 295 14.61 19.76 -2.63
N LEU A 296 15.63 18.90 -2.54
CA LEU A 296 15.75 17.95 -1.43
C LEU A 296 15.98 18.70 -0.12
N ASP A 297 16.89 19.67 -0.12
CA ASP A 297 17.15 20.52 1.04
C ASP A 297 15.88 21.27 1.48
N GLU A 298 15.14 21.86 0.54
CA GLU A 298 13.90 22.55 0.85
C GLU A 298 12.77 21.62 1.32
N ILE A 299 12.74 20.35 0.88
CA ILE A 299 11.85 19.33 1.42
C ILE A 299 12.23 19.00 2.86
N ILE A 300 13.52 18.76 3.14
CA ILE A 300 14.01 18.42 4.48
C ILE A 300 13.68 19.52 5.47
N LYS A 301 13.95 20.80 5.15
CA LYS A 301 13.61 21.96 6.00
C LYS A 301 12.12 22.05 6.35
N ARG A 302 11.23 21.46 5.54
CA ARG A 302 9.77 21.49 5.71
C ARG A 302 9.20 20.17 6.23
N SER A 303 10.06 19.26 6.68
CA SER A 303 9.68 17.91 7.10
C SER A 303 10.42 17.53 8.38
N LYS A 304 9.75 16.94 9.38
CA LYS A 304 10.46 16.37 10.53
C LYS A 304 11.27 15.15 10.14
N ILE A 305 10.66 14.24 9.38
CA ILE A 305 11.31 13.04 8.86
C ILE A 305 11.21 13.03 7.33
N THR A 306 12.35 12.83 6.66
CA THR A 306 12.42 12.65 5.20
C THR A 306 12.97 11.28 4.86
N VAL A 307 12.16 10.48 4.16
CA VAL A 307 12.53 9.17 3.62
C VAL A 307 12.85 9.34 2.14
N VAL A 308 14.11 9.17 1.76
CA VAL A 308 14.60 9.44 0.40
C VAL A 308 14.88 8.12 -0.29
N ILE A 309 14.32 7.90 -1.48
CA ILE A 309 14.69 6.78 -2.33
C ILE A 309 15.56 7.24 -3.49
N PHE A 310 16.67 6.54 -3.67
CA PHE A 310 17.73 6.89 -4.60
C PHE A 310 18.19 5.69 -5.41
N ASP A 311 18.50 5.93 -6.69
CA ASP A 311 19.08 4.95 -7.61
C ASP A 311 20.42 5.48 -8.12
N PRO A 312 21.56 5.03 -7.54
CA PRO A 312 22.88 5.55 -7.89
C PRO A 312 23.24 5.32 -9.36
N LYS A 313 22.72 4.25 -9.99
CA LYS A 313 23.06 3.92 -11.39
C LYS A 313 22.29 4.75 -12.41
N GLN A 314 21.08 5.20 -12.10
CA GLN A 314 20.32 6.10 -12.98
C GLN A 314 20.93 7.50 -13.02
N VAL A 315 21.54 7.92 -11.91
CA VAL A 315 22.24 9.19 -11.78
C VAL A 315 23.44 9.27 -12.72
N LEU A 316 24.15 8.16 -12.93
CA LEU A 316 25.30 8.10 -13.85
C LEU A 316 24.91 8.20 -15.34
N LYS A 317 23.65 7.87 -15.70
CA LYS A 317 23.17 7.87 -17.09
C LYS A 317 22.64 9.23 -17.54
N ILE A 318 21.99 9.95 -16.64
CA ILE A 318 21.56 11.32 -16.87
C ILE A 318 22.77 12.18 -16.56
N LYS A 319 23.20 13.11 -17.44
CA LYS A 319 24.23 14.12 -17.11
C LYS A 319 23.68 15.14 -16.09
N SER A 320 23.13 14.62 -15.00
CA SER A 320 22.50 15.34 -13.91
C SER A 320 23.58 15.92 -13.02
N TYR A 321 23.32 17.10 -12.49
CA TYR A 321 24.15 17.67 -11.42
C TYR A 321 23.97 16.93 -10.09
N TRP A 322 23.02 16.00 -10.01
CA TRP A 322 23.02 14.98 -8.97
C TRP A 322 24.21 14.05 -9.20
N ASN A 323 25.14 14.03 -8.25
CA ASN A 323 26.12 12.98 -8.08
C ASN A 323 26.03 12.49 -6.62
N ASP A 324 26.59 11.32 -6.33
CA ASP A 324 26.60 10.77 -4.96
C ASP A 324 27.15 11.80 -3.96
N ARG A 325 28.10 12.65 -4.39
CA ARG A 325 28.68 13.73 -3.57
C ARG A 325 27.69 14.83 -3.17
N LEU A 326 26.84 15.32 -4.07
CA LEU A 326 25.86 16.36 -3.77
C LEU A 326 24.79 15.81 -2.81
N LEU A 327 24.39 14.55 -3.01
CA LEU A 327 23.49 13.87 -2.11
C LEU A 327 24.14 13.68 -0.73
N GLU A 328 25.40 13.21 -0.68
CA GLU A 328 26.21 13.10 0.53
C GLU A 328 26.38 14.45 1.24
N GLU A 329 26.67 15.53 0.52
CA GLU A 329 26.83 16.88 1.07
C GLU A 329 25.55 17.36 1.77
N ILE A 330 24.39 17.15 1.16
CA ILE A 330 23.09 17.51 1.75
C ILE A 330 22.80 16.59 2.94
N ILE A 331 22.96 15.28 2.78
CA ILE A 331 22.69 14.27 3.81
C ILE A 331 23.60 14.44 5.04
N HIS A 332 24.88 14.75 4.85
CA HIS A 332 25.84 14.93 5.94
C HIS A 332 25.44 16.07 6.88
N GLN A 333 24.78 17.11 6.36
CA GLN A 333 24.24 18.21 7.19
C GLN A 333 23.14 17.74 8.14
N TYR A 334 22.44 16.65 7.79
CA TYR A 334 21.29 16.13 8.54
C TYR A 334 21.56 14.77 9.19
N HIS A 335 22.82 14.33 9.26
CA HIS A 335 23.23 13.05 9.84
C HIS A 335 22.39 11.85 9.34
N ALA A 336 22.12 11.79 8.02
CA ALA A 336 21.17 10.80 7.52
C ALA A 336 21.64 9.35 7.71
N LYS A 337 20.67 8.47 7.97
CA LYS A 337 20.88 7.02 7.99
C LYS A 337 20.72 6.45 6.58
N THR A 338 21.67 5.63 6.12
CA THR A 338 21.58 4.99 4.79
C THR A 338 21.32 3.49 4.92
N VAL A 339 20.38 2.98 4.11
CA VAL A 339 19.99 1.57 4.03
C VAL A 339 20.06 1.11 2.57
N LYS A 340 20.59 -0.10 2.32
CA LYS A 340 20.80 -0.62 0.96
C LYS A 340 19.82 -1.74 0.60
N LEU A 341 19.09 -1.54 -0.49
CA LEU A 341 18.25 -2.52 -1.17
C LEU A 341 19.05 -3.14 -2.32
N GLN A 342 19.63 -4.31 -2.06
CA GLN A 342 20.41 -5.07 -3.03
C GLN A 342 19.54 -6.14 -3.68
N THR A 343 19.81 -6.45 -4.95
CA THR A 343 19.32 -7.69 -5.55
C THR A 343 20.28 -8.80 -5.14
N LYS A 344 19.79 -9.85 -4.47
CA LYS A 344 20.59 -11.07 -4.26
C LYS A 344 20.91 -11.76 -5.57
#